data_AF-A0A0R1TTS3-F1
#
_entry.id   AF-A0A0R1TTS3-F1
#
_cell.length_a   1.000
_cell.length_b   1.000
_cell.length_c   1.000
_cell.angle_alpha   90.00
_cell.angle_beta   90.00
_cell.angle_gamma   90.00
#
_symmetry.space_group_name_H-M   'P 1'
#
loop_
_entity.id
_entity.type
_entity.pdbx_description
1 polymer ?
#
loop_
_entity_poly.entity_id
_entity_poly.type
_entity_poly.pdbx_seq_one_letter_code
_entity_poly.pdbx_strand_id
1 'polypeptide(L)'
;MQIGIRLATARKEHALTQQQVADQLHLTRQTVSNWENERSYPDVASLIDLSNLYGLSLDILLKEDNMMMDKVRADAMALRKTMVTFWASWIIDVALAALLILSQLHVVGFELGGIASMIVCVLVLVNMVVMWPAQKEINHLAGRDVKNIQRRRSRRLAIVITVIVLLGVALILVGHYYLSWSTIGGLFVGGMTVIVVLMVIARLHRRYEG
;
A
#
# COMPACT_ATOMS: atom_id res chain seq x y z
N MET A 1 -34.38 11.28 9.44
CA MET A 1 -32.98 10.88 9.69
C MET A 1 -32.98 10.12 11.01
N GLN A 2 -32.33 8.96 11.11
CA GLN A 2 -32.36 8.14 12.34
C GLN A 2 -31.03 7.45 12.67
N ILE A 3 -29.90 7.79 12.02
CA ILE A 3 -28.64 7.09 12.28
C ILE A 3 -28.23 7.20 13.75
N GLY A 4 -28.45 8.37 14.39
CA GLY A 4 -28.12 8.58 15.80
C GLY A 4 -28.88 7.63 16.73
N ILE A 5 -30.18 7.44 16.46
CA ILE A 5 -31.02 6.50 17.21
C ILE A 5 -30.52 5.07 17.02
N ARG A 6 -30.14 4.69 15.80
CA ARG A 6 -29.65 3.33 15.50
C ARG A 6 -28.30 3.05 16.14
N LEU A 7 -27.40 4.05 16.16
CA LEU A 7 -26.14 3.98 16.88
C LEU A 7 -26.37 3.79 18.39
N ALA A 8 -27.31 4.55 18.97
CA ALA A 8 -27.67 4.42 20.37
C ALA A 8 -28.29 3.05 20.68
N THR A 9 -29.14 2.52 19.78
CA THR A 9 -29.75 1.19 19.91
C THR A 9 -28.68 0.09 19.83
N ALA A 10 -27.84 0.09 18.80
CA ALA A 10 -26.75 -0.89 18.65
C ALA A 10 -25.82 -0.85 19.87
N ARG A 11 -25.42 0.34 20.33
CA ARG A 11 -24.60 0.48 21.54
C ARG A 11 -25.26 -0.18 22.77
N LYS A 12 -26.56 0.02 22.96
CA LYS A 12 -27.32 -0.56 24.08
C LYS A 12 -27.45 -2.08 23.94
N GLU A 13 -27.66 -2.61 22.74
CA GLU A 13 -27.70 -4.06 22.46
C GLU A 13 -26.38 -4.74 22.82
N HIS A 14 -25.25 -4.04 22.63
CA HIS A 14 -23.92 -4.48 23.05
C HIS A 14 -23.57 -4.14 24.51
N ALA A 15 -24.51 -3.59 25.28
CA ALA A 15 -24.32 -3.17 26.69
C ALA A 15 -23.13 -2.22 26.92
N LEU A 16 -22.80 -1.39 25.92
CA LEU A 16 -21.70 -0.43 25.99
C LEU A 16 -22.18 0.96 26.44
N THR A 17 -21.33 1.66 27.18
CA THR A 17 -21.52 3.09 27.48
C THR A 17 -20.94 3.95 26.36
N GLN A 18 -21.41 5.20 26.23
CA GLN A 18 -20.83 6.15 25.26
C GLN A 18 -19.33 6.37 25.48
N GLN A 19 -18.86 6.29 26.73
CA GLN A 19 -17.44 6.39 27.05
C GLN A 19 -16.67 5.19 26.50
N GLN A 20 -17.16 3.97 26.72
CA GLN A 20 -16.52 2.74 26.22
C GLN A 20 -16.44 2.71 24.69
N VAL A 21 -17.47 3.16 23.99
CA VAL A 21 -17.44 3.28 22.52
C VAL A 21 -16.39 4.31 22.10
N ALA A 22 -16.36 5.47 22.77
CA ALA A 22 -15.38 6.50 22.48
C ALA A 22 -13.95 6.01 22.70
N ASP A 23 -13.70 5.28 23.79
CA ASP A 23 -12.37 4.73 24.11
C ASP A 23 -11.92 3.71 23.06
N GLN A 24 -12.82 2.82 22.61
CA GLN A 24 -12.53 1.82 21.59
C GLN A 24 -12.27 2.41 20.20
N LEU A 25 -12.94 3.52 19.86
CA LEU A 25 -12.74 4.22 18.59
C LEU A 25 -11.66 5.32 18.67
N HIS A 26 -11.04 5.52 19.84
CA HIS A 26 -10.09 6.60 20.09
C HIS A 26 -10.66 8.01 19.82
N LEU A 27 -11.90 8.23 20.25
CA LEU A 27 -12.65 9.48 20.12
C LEU A 27 -13.03 10.02 21.50
N THR A 28 -13.64 11.21 21.53
CA THR A 28 -14.20 11.75 22.77
C THR A 28 -15.62 11.24 22.98
N ARG A 29 -16.04 11.09 24.25
CA ARG A 29 -17.45 10.80 24.59
C ARG A 29 -18.41 11.82 23.99
N GLN A 30 -17.98 13.09 23.91
CA GLN A 30 -18.77 14.15 23.30
C GLN A 30 -19.03 13.90 21.81
N THR A 31 -18.05 13.37 21.07
CA THR A 31 -18.21 12.99 19.66
C THR A 31 -19.30 11.93 19.50
N VAL A 32 -19.26 10.85 20.29
CA VAL A 32 -20.27 9.77 20.26
C VAL A 32 -21.64 10.31 20.66
N SER A 33 -21.71 11.14 21.71
CA SER A 33 -22.95 11.78 22.12
C SER A 33 -23.52 12.69 21.04
N ASN A 34 -22.69 13.44 20.32
CA ASN A 34 -23.15 14.31 19.24
C ASN A 34 -23.71 13.48 18.07
N TRP A 35 -23.14 12.31 17.77
CA TRP A 35 -23.68 11.40 16.76
C TRP A 35 -25.03 10.81 17.17
N GLU A 36 -25.14 10.30 18.39
CA GLU A 36 -26.39 9.70 18.91
C GLU A 36 -27.54 10.72 18.98
N ASN A 37 -27.23 12.00 19.17
CA ASN A 37 -28.21 13.10 19.23
C ASN A 37 -28.32 13.88 17.91
N GLU A 38 -27.81 13.36 16.79
CA GLU A 38 -27.86 13.98 15.45
C GLU A 38 -27.27 15.40 15.34
N ARG A 39 -26.40 15.79 16.30
CA ARG A 39 -25.69 17.09 16.27
C ARG A 39 -24.50 17.08 15.32
N SER A 40 -23.95 15.91 15.05
CA SER A 40 -22.90 15.69 14.05
C SER A 40 -23.06 14.33 13.41
N TYR A 41 -22.38 14.10 12.30
CA TYR A 41 -22.43 12.84 11.57
C TYR A 41 -21.08 12.11 11.65
N PRO A 42 -21.03 10.78 11.82
CA PRO A 42 -19.77 10.03 11.78
C PRO A 42 -19.16 10.01 10.37
N ASP A 43 -17.84 10.13 10.25
CA ASP A 43 -17.18 9.97 8.94
C ASP A 43 -17.13 8.51 8.48
N VAL A 44 -16.70 8.26 7.24
CA VAL A 44 -16.67 6.90 6.64
C VAL A 44 -15.79 5.96 7.46
N ALA A 45 -14.66 6.43 7.98
CA ALA A 45 -13.77 5.64 8.83
C ALA A 45 -14.47 5.23 10.14
N SER A 46 -15.09 6.20 10.82
CA SER A 46 -15.85 5.97 12.05
C SER A 46 -17.03 5.02 11.83
N LEU A 47 -17.73 5.12 10.69
CA LEU A 47 -18.82 4.18 10.37
C LEU A 47 -18.33 2.75 10.18
N ILE A 48 -17.16 2.56 9.54
CA ILE A 48 -16.54 1.24 9.41
C ILE A 48 -16.15 0.71 10.78
N ASP A 49 -15.55 1.55 11.64
CA ASP A 49 -15.17 1.15 12.99
C ASP A 49 -16.39 0.80 13.86
N LEU A 50 -17.50 1.56 13.73
CA LEU A 50 -18.78 1.26 14.39
C LEU A 50 -19.40 -0.03 13.85
N SER A 51 -19.33 -0.27 12.54
CA SER A 51 -19.80 -1.51 11.90
C SER A 51 -19.02 -2.72 12.44
N ASN A 52 -17.70 -2.60 12.58
CA ASN A 52 -16.86 -3.65 13.16
C ASN A 52 -17.15 -3.85 14.66
N LEU A 53 -17.31 -2.75 15.41
CA LEU A 53 -17.57 -2.77 16.85
C LEU A 53 -18.90 -3.47 17.17
N TYR A 54 -19.96 -3.15 16.44
CA TYR A 54 -21.29 -3.71 16.65
C TYR A 54 -21.54 -4.99 15.84
N GLY A 55 -20.60 -5.42 15.00
CA GLY A 55 -20.79 -6.60 14.12
C GLY A 55 -21.95 -6.46 13.14
N LEU A 56 -22.39 -5.23 12.85
CA LEU A 56 -23.48 -4.92 11.93
C LEU A 56 -22.91 -4.51 10.57
N SER A 57 -23.54 -4.92 9.47
CA SER A 57 -23.12 -4.42 8.15
C SER A 57 -23.37 -2.92 8.04
N LEU A 58 -22.51 -2.22 7.31
CA LEU A 58 -22.68 -0.78 7.06
C LEU A 58 -24.03 -0.46 6.41
N ASP A 59 -24.52 -1.36 5.55
CA ASP A 59 -25.83 -1.25 4.87
C ASP A 59 -26.99 -1.33 5.89
N ILE A 60 -26.85 -2.19 6.91
CA ILE A 60 -27.78 -2.21 8.04
C ILE A 60 -27.63 -0.93 8.85
N LEU A 61 -26.43 -0.44 9.15
CA LEU A 61 -26.25 0.78 9.97
C LEU A 61 -26.81 2.05 9.27
N LEU A 62 -26.69 2.10 7.94
CA LEU A 62 -27.04 3.25 7.09
C LEU A 62 -28.38 3.12 6.36
N LYS A 63 -29.11 2.01 6.53
CA LYS A 63 -30.41 1.78 5.89
C LYS A 63 -31.30 3.03 6.04
N GLU A 64 -31.85 3.52 4.93
CA GLU A 64 -32.67 4.76 4.79
C GLU A 64 -31.90 6.11 4.73
N ASP A 65 -30.57 6.12 4.81
CA ASP A 65 -29.73 7.31 4.57
C ASP A 65 -29.01 7.21 3.21
N ASN A 66 -29.77 7.49 2.14
CA ASN A 66 -29.32 7.31 0.76
C ASN A 66 -28.06 8.15 0.44
N MET A 67 -27.95 9.36 0.98
CA MET A 67 -26.81 10.25 0.69
C MET A 67 -25.49 9.72 1.23
N MET A 68 -25.49 9.13 2.43
CA MET A 68 -24.26 8.58 3.00
C MET A 68 -23.88 7.24 2.37
N MET A 69 -24.88 6.41 2.05
CA MET A 69 -24.67 5.17 1.30
C MET A 69 -23.97 5.44 -0.04
N ASP A 70 -24.39 6.48 -0.75
CA ASP A 70 -23.79 6.90 -2.02
C ASP A 70 -22.36 7.39 -1.84
N LYS A 71 -22.08 8.16 -0.78
CA LYS A 71 -20.71 8.61 -0.47
C LYS A 71 -19.78 7.44 -0.15
N VAL A 72 -20.20 6.50 0.69
CA VAL A 72 -19.42 5.30 1.01
C VAL A 72 -19.17 4.47 -0.25
N ARG A 73 -20.19 4.28 -1.10
CA ARG A 73 -20.06 3.55 -2.36
C ARG A 73 -19.11 4.27 -3.32
N ALA A 74 -19.17 5.59 -3.41
CA ALA A 74 -18.27 6.40 -4.22
C ALA A 74 -16.81 6.27 -3.73
N ASP A 75 -16.57 6.39 -2.43
CA ASP A 75 -15.23 6.26 -1.84
C ASP A 75 -14.68 4.83 -2.03
N ALA A 76 -15.52 3.81 -1.85
CA ALA A 76 -15.15 2.41 -2.10
C ALA A 76 -14.84 2.16 -3.58
N MET A 77 -15.60 2.76 -4.49
CA MET A 77 -15.37 2.65 -5.94
C MET A 77 -14.09 3.37 -6.36
N ALA A 78 -13.83 4.56 -5.81
CA ALA A 78 -12.60 5.33 -6.04
C ALA A 78 -11.36 4.54 -5.53
N LEU A 79 -11.46 3.94 -4.35
CA LEU A 79 -10.41 3.08 -3.80
C LEU A 79 -10.15 1.87 -4.70
N ARG A 80 -11.20 1.17 -5.12
CA ARG A 80 -11.08 0.01 -6.02
C ARG A 80 -10.45 0.41 -7.35
N LYS A 81 -10.90 1.51 -7.96
CA LYS A 81 -10.35 2.01 -9.23
C LYS A 81 -8.86 2.32 -9.10
N THR A 82 -8.47 3.01 -8.03
CA THR A 82 -7.06 3.37 -7.77
C THR A 82 -6.20 2.14 -7.46
N MET A 83 -6.76 1.11 -6.82
CA MET A 83 -6.06 -0.16 -6.61
C MET A 83 -5.88 -0.93 -7.92
N VAL A 84 -6.89 -0.99 -8.79
CA VAL A 84 -6.79 -1.66 -10.08
C VAL A 84 -5.75 -0.98 -10.97
N THR A 85 -5.76 0.35 -11.05
CA THR A 85 -4.74 1.09 -11.82
C THR A 85 -3.35 0.86 -11.28
N PHE A 86 -3.17 0.85 -9.95
CA PHE A 86 -1.88 0.53 -9.33
C PHE A 86 -1.37 -0.87 -9.72
N TRP A 87 -2.20 -1.91 -9.59
CA TRP A 87 -1.78 -3.27 -9.91
C TRP A 87 -1.51 -3.46 -11.41
N ALA A 88 -2.30 -2.82 -12.27
CA ALA A 88 -2.06 -2.82 -13.71
C ALA A 88 -0.70 -2.19 -14.06
N SER A 89 -0.39 -1.02 -13.50
CA SER A 89 0.92 -0.37 -13.68
C SER A 89 2.07 -1.24 -13.19
N TRP A 90 1.92 -1.91 -12.04
CA TRP A 90 2.96 -2.79 -11.51
C TRP A 90 3.20 -4.02 -12.39
N ILE A 91 2.15 -4.62 -12.94
CA ILE A 91 2.28 -5.75 -13.88
C ILE A 91 3.05 -5.33 -15.13
N ILE A 92 2.79 -4.14 -15.65
CA ILE A 92 3.52 -3.58 -16.79
C ILE A 92 5.01 -3.42 -16.45
N ASP A 93 5.35 -2.87 -15.27
CA ASP A 93 6.75 -2.72 -14.85
C ASP A 93 7.46 -4.07 -14.72
N VAL A 94 6.79 -5.08 -14.18
CA VAL A 94 7.34 -6.44 -14.08
C VAL A 94 7.58 -7.03 -15.46
N ALA A 95 6.66 -6.85 -16.41
CA ALA A 95 6.82 -7.31 -17.78
C ALA A 95 7.99 -6.63 -18.50
N LEU A 96 8.14 -5.31 -18.34
CA LEU A 96 9.27 -4.55 -18.89
C LEU A 96 10.61 -4.96 -18.27
N ALA A 97 10.64 -5.19 -16.95
CA ALA A 97 11.83 -5.69 -16.27
C ALA A 97 12.21 -7.11 -16.72
N ALA A 98 11.22 -8.00 -16.91
CA ALA A 98 11.46 -9.33 -17.45
C ALA A 98 12.02 -9.28 -18.89
N LEU A 99 11.47 -8.40 -19.73
CA LEU A 99 11.98 -8.16 -21.09
C LEU A 99 13.45 -7.70 -21.06
N LEU A 100 13.80 -6.78 -20.16
CA LEU A 100 15.19 -6.35 -19.98
C LEU A 100 16.10 -7.50 -19.57
N ILE A 101 15.67 -8.37 -18.66
CA ILE A 101 16.44 -9.56 -18.23
C ILE A 101 16.63 -10.53 -19.40
N LEU A 102 15.56 -10.83 -20.15
CA LEU A 102 15.63 -11.72 -21.32
C LEU A 102 16.59 -11.19 -22.39
N SER A 103 16.59 -9.87 -22.60
CA SER A 103 17.56 -9.20 -23.47
C SER A 103 19.01 -9.41 -22.98
N GLN A 104 19.29 -9.23 -21.69
CA GLN A 104 20.63 -9.45 -21.13
C GLN A 104 21.09 -10.91 -21.22
N LEU A 105 20.16 -11.87 -21.15
CA LEU A 105 20.44 -13.30 -21.30
C LEU A 105 20.66 -13.73 -22.76
N HIS A 106 20.58 -12.80 -23.73
CA HIS A 106 20.72 -13.08 -25.16
C HIS A 106 19.75 -14.17 -25.63
N VAL A 107 18.51 -14.15 -25.11
CA VAL A 107 17.46 -15.05 -25.56
C VAL A 107 17.07 -14.66 -26.98
N VAL A 108 17.15 -15.61 -27.90
CA VAL A 108 16.84 -15.40 -29.32
C VAL A 108 15.47 -14.74 -29.47
N GLY A 109 15.44 -13.60 -30.19
CA GLY A 109 14.23 -12.82 -30.43
C GLY A 109 13.91 -11.73 -29.40
N PHE A 110 14.68 -11.62 -28.32
CA PHE A 110 14.49 -10.61 -27.27
C PHE A 110 15.68 -9.64 -27.10
N GLU A 111 16.62 -9.65 -28.04
CA GLU A 111 17.79 -8.77 -27.99
C GLU A 111 17.37 -7.30 -28.20
N LEU A 112 17.56 -6.48 -27.17
CA LEU A 112 17.36 -5.04 -27.23
C LEU A 112 18.71 -4.36 -27.41
N GLY A 113 18.83 -3.50 -28.43
CA GLY A 113 19.98 -2.62 -28.57
C GLY A 113 20.14 -1.68 -27.36
N GLY A 114 21.36 -1.21 -27.11
CA GLY A 114 21.69 -0.40 -25.92
C GLY A 114 20.77 0.81 -25.71
N ILE A 115 20.48 1.58 -26.77
CA ILE A 115 19.56 2.72 -26.71
C ILE A 115 18.13 2.28 -26.33
N ALA A 116 17.63 1.19 -26.92
CA ALA A 116 16.29 0.67 -26.62
C ALA A 116 16.19 0.22 -25.16
N SER A 117 17.21 -0.46 -24.64
CA SER A 117 17.26 -0.87 -23.22
C SER A 117 17.27 0.34 -22.27
N MET A 118 17.96 1.42 -22.64
CA MET A 118 17.99 2.66 -21.86
C MET A 118 16.63 3.36 -21.85
N ILE A 119 15.93 3.39 -22.99
CA ILE A 119 14.55 3.91 -23.08
C ILE A 119 13.61 3.10 -22.17
N VAL A 120 13.67 1.77 -22.21
CA VAL A 120 12.83 0.93 -21.34
C VAL A 120 13.12 1.19 -19.86
N CYS A 121 14.40 1.35 -19.46
CA CYS A 121 14.75 1.69 -18.08
C CYS A 121 14.13 3.04 -17.65
N VAL A 122 14.20 4.06 -18.50
CA VAL A 122 13.58 5.37 -18.23
C VAL A 122 12.06 5.25 -18.10
N LEU A 123 11.40 4.46 -18.95
CA LEU A 123 9.95 4.25 -18.88
C LEU A 123 9.52 3.62 -17.55
N VAL A 124 10.23 2.60 -17.07
CA VAL A 124 9.92 1.98 -15.77
C VAL A 124 10.14 2.98 -14.63
N LEU A 125 11.21 3.79 -14.68
CA LEU A 125 11.46 4.83 -13.66
C LEU A 125 10.37 5.90 -13.65
N VAL A 126 9.92 6.36 -14.82
CA VAL A 126 8.83 7.34 -14.94
C VAL A 126 7.52 6.77 -14.39
N ASN A 127 7.18 5.53 -14.75
CA ASN A 127 5.97 4.87 -14.25
C ASN A 127 6.00 4.75 -12.72
N MET A 128 7.16 4.44 -12.15
CA MET A 128 7.36 4.36 -10.70
C MET A 128 7.13 5.70 -9.99
N VAL A 129 7.55 6.82 -10.58
CA VAL A 129 7.28 8.16 -10.06
C VAL A 129 5.79 8.49 -10.12
N VAL A 130 5.10 8.11 -11.21
CA VAL A 130 3.65 8.30 -11.38
C VAL A 130 2.83 7.51 -10.35
N MET A 131 3.35 6.38 -9.86
CA MET A 131 2.67 5.59 -8.82
C MET A 131 2.75 6.22 -7.41
N TRP A 132 3.65 7.17 -7.17
CA TRP A 132 3.80 7.80 -5.86
C TRP A 132 2.57 8.61 -5.41
N PRO A 133 1.97 9.49 -6.23
CA PRO A 133 0.69 10.14 -5.94
C PRO A 133 -0.44 9.15 -5.68
N ALA A 134 -0.57 8.10 -6.51
CA ALA A 134 -1.62 7.08 -6.36
C ALA A 134 -1.52 6.35 -5.02
N GLN A 135 -0.29 6.09 -4.55
CA GLN A 135 -0.05 5.51 -3.23
C GLN A 135 -0.57 6.43 -2.11
N LYS A 136 -0.37 7.73 -2.23
CA LYS A 136 -0.79 8.74 -1.25
C LYS A 136 -2.32 8.83 -1.18
N GLU A 137 -2.99 8.83 -2.33
CA GLU A 137 -4.46 8.91 -2.41
C GLU A 137 -5.14 7.66 -1.85
N ILE A 138 -4.64 6.46 -2.16
CA ILE A 138 -5.12 5.22 -1.52
C ILE A 138 -4.93 5.29 0.00
N ASN A 139 -3.82 5.83 0.48
CA ASN A 139 -3.57 5.91 1.92
C ASN A 139 -4.46 6.93 2.63
N HIS A 140 -4.92 7.96 1.93
CA HIS A 140 -5.90 8.91 2.43
C HIS A 140 -7.29 8.27 2.53
N LEU A 141 -7.73 7.57 1.47
CA LEU A 141 -9.06 6.94 1.40
C LEU A 141 -9.20 5.68 2.25
N ALA A 142 -8.11 4.97 2.53
CA ALA A 142 -8.15 3.64 3.17
C ALA A 142 -8.28 3.66 4.71
N GLY A 143 -8.20 4.79 5.41
CA GLY A 143 -8.28 4.80 6.88
C GLY A 143 -7.25 3.87 7.58
N ARG A 144 -7.51 3.50 8.85
CA ARG A 144 -6.64 2.66 9.72
C ARG A 144 -7.05 1.18 9.79
N ASP A 145 -7.74 0.63 8.80
CA ASP A 145 -8.10 -0.80 8.80
C ASP A 145 -6.84 -1.70 8.69
N VAL A 146 -6.78 -2.78 9.48
CA VAL A 146 -5.70 -3.78 9.48
C VAL A 146 -5.49 -4.38 8.08
N LYS A 147 -6.55 -4.62 7.30
CA LYS A 147 -6.44 -5.08 5.90
C LYS A 147 -5.72 -4.05 5.02
N ASN A 148 -5.85 -2.77 5.34
CA ASN A 148 -5.18 -1.69 4.63
C ASN A 148 -3.71 -1.55 5.04
N ILE A 149 -3.34 -1.92 6.27
CA ILE A 149 -1.93 -2.05 6.69
C ILE A 149 -1.23 -3.14 5.85
N GLN A 150 -1.87 -4.30 5.68
CA GLN A 150 -1.31 -5.38 4.86
C GLN A 150 -1.15 -4.97 3.39
N ARG A 151 -2.18 -4.32 2.80
CA ARG A 151 -2.09 -3.77 1.42
C ARG A 151 -1.03 -2.68 1.28
N ARG A 152 -0.81 -1.82 2.28
CA ARG A 152 0.29 -0.83 2.29
C ARG A 152 1.65 -1.51 2.27
N ARG A 153 1.82 -2.56 3.07
CA ARG A 153 3.06 -3.35 3.13
C ARG A 153 3.37 -4.01 1.79
N SER A 154 2.40 -4.70 1.18
CA SER A 154 2.61 -5.35 -0.12
C SER A 154 3.00 -4.35 -1.22
N ARG A 155 2.39 -3.16 -1.25
CA ARG A 155 2.74 -2.11 -2.23
C ARG A 155 4.14 -1.54 -2.02
N ARG A 156 4.55 -1.30 -0.77
CA ARG A 156 5.92 -0.88 -0.47
C ARG A 156 6.95 -1.94 -0.87
N LEU A 157 6.65 -3.21 -0.59
CA LEU A 157 7.52 -4.32 -1.00
C LEU A 157 7.63 -4.40 -2.53
N ALA A 158 6.52 -4.28 -3.25
CA ALA A 158 6.49 -4.26 -4.72
C ALA A 158 7.39 -3.16 -5.31
N ILE A 159 7.27 -1.94 -4.81
CA ILE A 159 8.10 -0.79 -5.20
C ILE A 159 9.59 -1.06 -4.93
N VAL A 160 9.93 -1.56 -3.74
CA VAL A 160 11.33 -1.86 -3.37
C VAL A 160 11.92 -2.96 -4.26
N ILE A 161 11.15 -4.02 -4.54
CA ILE A 161 11.58 -5.10 -5.43
C ILE A 161 11.86 -4.57 -6.84
N THR A 162 10.96 -3.75 -7.41
CA THR A 162 11.17 -3.15 -8.74
C THR A 162 12.45 -2.31 -8.79
N VAL A 163 12.74 -1.49 -7.77
CA VAL A 163 13.98 -0.70 -7.70
C VAL A 163 15.22 -1.59 -7.67
N ILE A 164 15.20 -2.65 -6.87
CA ILE A 164 16.33 -3.59 -6.76
C ILE A 164 16.61 -4.24 -8.11
N VAL A 165 15.55 -4.65 -8.84
CA VAL A 165 15.68 -5.23 -10.18
C VAL A 165 16.28 -4.22 -11.16
N LEU A 166 15.80 -2.98 -11.18
CA LEU A 166 16.34 -1.93 -12.05
C LEU A 166 17.80 -1.61 -11.76
N LEU A 167 18.19 -1.54 -10.48
CA LEU A 167 19.58 -1.34 -10.09
C LEU A 167 20.47 -2.51 -10.55
N GLY A 168 19.97 -3.75 -10.44
CA GLY A 168 20.66 -4.93 -10.95
C GLY A 168 20.88 -4.86 -12.46
N VAL A 169 19.84 -4.52 -13.22
CA VAL A 169 19.93 -4.36 -14.69
C VAL A 169 20.89 -3.23 -15.07
N ALA A 170 20.81 -2.08 -14.39
CA ALA A 170 21.70 -0.95 -14.64
C ALA A 170 23.18 -1.30 -14.39
N LEU A 171 23.48 -2.05 -13.32
CA LEU A 171 24.84 -2.52 -13.04
C LEU A 171 25.37 -3.46 -14.12
N ILE A 172 24.53 -4.37 -14.63
CA ILE A 172 24.91 -5.26 -15.74
C ILE A 172 25.19 -4.46 -17.02
N LEU A 173 24.34 -3.47 -17.34
CA LEU A 173 24.53 -2.59 -18.50
C LEU A 173 25.80 -1.75 -18.42
N VAL A 174 26.05 -1.09 -17.27
CA VAL A 174 27.27 -0.31 -17.04
C VAL A 174 28.50 -1.22 -17.10
N GLY A 175 28.38 -2.41 -16.53
CA GLY A 175 29.39 -3.44 -16.59
C GLY A 175 29.75 -3.79 -18.03
N HIS A 176 28.77 -4.14 -18.85
CA HIS A 176 28.97 -4.48 -20.26
C HIS A 176 29.61 -3.34 -21.07
N TYR A 177 29.36 -2.08 -20.72
CA TYR A 177 29.84 -0.92 -21.49
C TYR A 177 31.20 -0.38 -21.01
N TYR A 178 31.55 -0.52 -19.73
CA TYR A 178 32.73 0.15 -19.15
C TYR A 178 33.73 -0.77 -18.41
N LEU A 179 33.35 -2.00 -18.02
CA LEU A 179 34.15 -2.79 -17.07
C LEU A 179 34.28 -4.26 -17.54
N SER A 180 35.48 -4.84 -17.52
CA SER A 180 35.63 -6.27 -17.81
C SER A 180 34.83 -7.14 -16.81
N TRP A 181 34.24 -8.25 -17.27
CA TRP A 181 33.36 -9.14 -16.47
C TRP A 181 33.94 -9.58 -15.12
N SER A 182 35.27 -9.65 -14.99
CA SER A 182 35.98 -10.02 -13.75
C SER A 182 35.88 -8.96 -12.65
N THR A 183 35.90 -7.68 -13.01
CA THR A 183 35.82 -6.55 -12.07
C THR A 183 34.41 -6.34 -11.49
N ILE A 184 33.38 -6.63 -12.28
CA ILE A 184 31.97 -6.49 -11.88
C ILE A 184 31.59 -7.59 -10.88
N GLY A 185 32.00 -8.84 -11.15
CA GLY A 185 31.81 -9.96 -10.24
C GLY A 185 32.45 -9.70 -8.88
N GLY A 186 33.66 -9.11 -8.86
CA GLY A 186 34.36 -8.77 -7.61
C GLY A 186 33.64 -7.70 -6.76
N LEU A 187 33.16 -6.63 -7.38
CA LEU A 187 32.43 -5.56 -6.66
C LEU A 187 31.04 -6.02 -6.18
N PHE A 188 30.34 -6.84 -6.97
CA PHE A 188 29.02 -7.35 -6.60
C PHE A 188 29.11 -8.37 -5.46
N VAL A 189 30.06 -9.32 -5.54
CA VAL A 189 30.32 -10.28 -4.46
C VAL A 189 30.79 -9.54 -3.20
N GLY A 190 31.73 -8.60 -3.33
CA GLY A 190 32.23 -7.78 -2.23
C GLY A 190 31.12 -6.99 -1.53
N GLY A 191 30.28 -6.28 -2.30
CA GLY A 191 29.15 -5.51 -1.77
C GLY A 191 28.09 -6.38 -1.09
N MET A 192 27.76 -7.54 -1.68
CA MET A 192 26.85 -8.52 -1.06
C MET A 192 27.39 -9.06 0.26
N THR A 193 28.68 -9.41 0.35
CA THR A 193 29.30 -9.85 1.61
C THR A 193 29.23 -8.79 2.70
N VAL A 194 29.50 -7.52 2.37
CA VAL A 194 29.42 -6.43 3.36
C VAL A 194 27.99 -6.23 3.85
N ILE A 195 27.00 -6.28 2.97
CA ILE A 195 25.58 -6.15 3.36
C ILE A 195 25.15 -7.32 4.26
N VAL A 196 25.56 -8.55 3.95
CA VAL A 196 25.26 -9.73 4.78
C VAL A 196 25.92 -9.62 6.15
N VAL A 197 27.18 -9.19 6.21
CA VAL A 197 27.91 -8.97 7.47
C VAL A 197 27.23 -7.88 8.31
N LEU A 198 26.85 -6.75 7.71
CA LEU A 198 26.13 -5.68 8.39
C LEU A 198 24.74 -6.14 8.88
N MET A 199 24.02 -6.95 8.10
CA MET A 199 22.76 -7.53 8.54
C MET A 199 22.95 -8.50 9.71
N VAL A 200 24.00 -9.33 9.70
CA VAL A 200 24.31 -10.25 10.80
C VAL A 200 24.69 -9.47 12.06
N ILE A 201 25.55 -8.44 11.94
CA ILE A 201 25.91 -7.57 13.06
C ILE A 201 24.67 -6.85 13.62
N ALA A 202 23.83 -6.26 12.77
CA ALA A 202 22.60 -5.60 13.18
C ALA A 202 21.55 -6.57 13.78
N ARG A 203 21.62 -7.86 13.43
CA ARG A 203 20.76 -8.90 14.00
C ARG A 203 21.30 -9.41 15.33
N LEU A 204 22.61 -9.47 15.50
CA LEU A 204 23.28 -9.80 16.76
C LEU A 204 23.13 -8.67 17.78
N HIS A 205 23.30 -7.42 17.36
CA HIS A 205 23.14 -6.25 18.24
C HIS A 205 21.73 -6.19 18.85
N ARG A 206 20.69 -6.41 18.03
CA ARG A 206 19.30 -6.50 18.50
C ARG A 206 19.00 -7.67 19.45
N ARG A 207 19.91 -8.64 19.55
CA ARG A 207 19.78 -9.81 20.45
C ARG A 207 20.49 -9.60 21.80
N TYR A 208 21.32 -8.56 21.92
CA TYR A 208 22.00 -8.18 23.17
C TYR A 208 21.34 -6.98 23.88
N GLU A 209 20.45 -6.25 23.20
CA GLU A 209 19.68 -5.13 23.77
C GLU A 209 18.28 -5.52 24.30
N GLY A 210 17.95 -6.82 24.34
CA GLY A 210 16.73 -7.36 24.94
C GLY A 210 17.05 -8.49 25.89
#